data_AF-A0AAW8SSA6-F1
#
_entry.id   AF-A0AAW8SSA6-F1
#
_cell.length_a   1.000
_cell.length_b   1.000
_cell.length_c   1.000
_cell.angle_alpha   90.00
_cell.angle_beta   90.00
_cell.angle_gamma   90.00
#
_symmetry.space_group_name_H-M   'P 1'
#
loop_
_entity.id
_entity.type
_entity.pdbx_description
1 polymer ?
#
loop_
_entity_poly.entity_id
_entity_poly.type
_entity_poly.pdbx_seq_one_letter_code
_entity_poly.pdbx_strand_id
1 'polypeptide(L)'
;MKQDDGRIVWKNLSDLKLILLINQFIEKHGIKSSRQYQKKLSENPNSAPSMWFINQKYGSWENLLVSVGLENTEYGKWSKISEKKLLEIVESFIVAEKITSQRKYEQKSAGKDVPSLSTLKKRLGDVKPLFRKKIEKPSLTDFELMLELRNEIIRLKLQDDLSMTKFRKLVQSSKLPSVDTIMKRTNKNWEELMAEIGFDYRRIKIYKQRNNLSQTKKTK
;
A
#
# COMPACT_ATOMS: atom_id res chain seq x y z
N MET A 1 33.76 -60.25 -9.11
CA MET A 1 33.60 -58.93 -9.75
C MET A 1 32.56 -58.17 -8.96
N LYS A 2 32.88 -57.01 -8.38
CA LYS A 2 31.90 -56.18 -7.66
C LYS A 2 30.98 -55.52 -8.70
N GLN A 3 29.68 -55.73 -8.57
CA GLN A 3 28.68 -55.04 -9.38
C GLN A 3 28.85 -53.54 -9.16
N ASP A 4 29.06 -52.80 -10.25
CA ASP A 4 29.16 -51.35 -10.25
C ASP A 4 27.75 -50.81 -9.95
N ASP A 5 27.55 -50.37 -8.70
CA ASP A 5 26.30 -49.73 -8.26
C ASP A 5 26.22 -48.40 -9.03
N GLY A 6 25.47 -48.37 -10.14
CA GLY A 6 25.38 -47.26 -11.11
C GLY A 6 24.85 -45.93 -10.56
N ARG A 7 24.89 -45.74 -9.24
CA ARG A 7 24.58 -44.51 -8.52
C ARG A 7 25.74 -43.54 -8.68
N ILE A 8 25.46 -42.39 -9.27
CA ILE A 8 26.44 -41.31 -9.39
C ILE A 8 26.75 -40.76 -8.00
N VAL A 9 27.97 -40.98 -7.53
CA VAL A 9 28.47 -40.39 -6.29
C VAL A 9 29.03 -39.00 -6.60
N TRP A 10 28.18 -37.97 -6.47
CA TRP A 10 28.55 -36.58 -6.74
C TRP A 10 29.80 -36.11 -5.99
N LYS A 11 30.08 -36.66 -4.80
CA LYS A 11 31.26 -36.35 -3.98
C LYS A 11 32.59 -36.73 -4.65
N ASN A 12 32.58 -37.69 -5.58
CA ASN A 12 33.78 -38.18 -6.24
C ASN A 12 34.15 -37.36 -7.49
N LEU A 13 33.27 -36.45 -7.92
CA LEU A 13 33.52 -35.56 -9.05
C LEU A 13 34.35 -34.35 -8.60
N SER A 14 35.28 -33.92 -9.47
CA SER A 14 35.97 -32.66 -9.27
C SER A 14 35.00 -31.49 -9.30
N ASP A 15 35.37 -30.38 -8.66
CA ASP A 15 34.49 -29.23 -8.56
C ASP A 15 34.12 -28.65 -9.93
N LEU A 16 35.10 -28.57 -10.83
CA LEU A 16 34.90 -28.12 -12.21
C LEU A 16 33.92 -29.01 -12.98
N LYS A 17 33.98 -30.35 -12.80
CA LYS A 17 33.02 -31.27 -13.43
C LYS A 17 31.61 -31.07 -12.89
N LEU A 18 31.46 -30.84 -11.59
CA LEU A 18 30.17 -30.57 -10.97
C LEU A 18 29.57 -29.26 -11.46
N ILE A 19 30.35 -28.19 -11.51
CA ILE A 19 29.92 -26.88 -12.02
C ILE A 19 29.45 -27.00 -13.47
N LEU A 20 30.24 -27.65 -14.34
CA LEU A 20 29.86 -27.85 -15.75
C LEU A 20 28.57 -28.65 -15.89
N LEU A 21 28.41 -29.73 -15.13
CA LEU A 21 27.23 -30.58 -15.18
C LEU A 21 25.98 -29.83 -14.71
N ILE A 22 26.09 -29.07 -13.61
CA ILE A 22 25.00 -28.22 -13.11
C ILE A 22 24.66 -27.13 -14.12
N ASN A 23 25.66 -26.48 -14.73
CA ASN A 23 25.44 -25.43 -15.73
C ASN A 23 24.70 -25.98 -16.97
N GLN A 24 25.14 -27.13 -17.50
CA GLN A 24 24.48 -27.79 -18.61
C GLN A 24 23.02 -28.12 -18.31
N PHE A 25 22.74 -28.56 -17.08
CA PHE A 25 21.36 -28.81 -16.65
C PHE A 25 20.53 -27.53 -16.57
N ILE A 26 21.11 -26.44 -16.05
CA ILE A 26 20.47 -25.12 -15.97
C ILE A 26 20.13 -24.60 -17.37
N GLU A 27 21.10 -24.62 -18.29
CA GLU A 27 20.95 -24.15 -19.67
C GLU A 27 19.93 -24.98 -20.43
N LYS A 28 20.04 -26.32 -20.38
CA LYS A 28 19.15 -27.26 -21.08
C LYS A 28 17.66 -27.04 -20.73
N HIS A 29 17.38 -26.64 -19.48
CA HIS A 29 16.02 -26.47 -19.00
C HIS A 29 15.60 -25.00 -18.79
N GLY A 30 16.44 -24.04 -19.16
CA GLY A 30 16.16 -22.61 -19.01
C GLY A 30 15.86 -22.21 -17.56
N ILE A 31 16.57 -22.79 -16.60
CA ILE A 31 16.29 -22.64 -15.16
C ILE A 31 16.74 -21.24 -14.70
N LYS A 32 15.82 -20.49 -14.08
CA LYS A 32 16.08 -19.14 -13.53
C LYS A 32 15.97 -19.05 -12.01
N SER A 33 15.54 -20.13 -11.35
CA SER A 33 15.34 -20.15 -9.89
C SER A 33 15.55 -21.53 -9.30
N SER A 34 15.90 -21.57 -8.01
CA SER A 34 16.06 -22.81 -7.23
C SER A 34 14.81 -23.70 -7.24
N ARG A 35 13.61 -23.10 -7.24
CA ARG A 35 12.34 -23.83 -7.35
C ARG A 35 12.18 -24.51 -8.71
N GLN A 36 12.51 -23.81 -9.78
CA GLN A 36 12.50 -24.39 -11.13
C GLN A 36 13.52 -25.52 -11.24
N TYR A 37 14.71 -25.35 -10.65
CA TYR A 37 15.71 -26.40 -10.58
C TYR A 37 15.18 -27.67 -9.91
N GLN A 38 14.62 -27.54 -8.70
CA GLN A 38 14.06 -28.68 -7.96
C GLN A 38 12.93 -29.36 -8.74
N LYS A 39 12.03 -28.58 -9.36
CA LYS A 39 10.95 -29.12 -10.18
C LYS A 39 11.51 -29.91 -11.38
N LYS A 40 12.45 -29.33 -12.13
CA LYS A 40 13.05 -29.99 -13.30
C LYS A 40 13.88 -31.20 -12.93
N LEU A 41 14.53 -31.19 -11.77
CA LEU A 41 15.25 -32.34 -11.24
C LEU A 41 14.31 -33.48 -10.85
N SER A 42 13.12 -33.17 -10.32
CA SER A 42 12.10 -34.18 -10.03
C SER A 42 11.56 -34.87 -11.30
N GLU A 43 11.51 -34.13 -12.41
CA GLU A 43 11.14 -34.65 -13.75
C GLU A 43 12.30 -35.43 -14.41
N ASN A 44 13.55 -35.15 -14.03
CA ASN A 44 14.76 -35.72 -14.62
C ASN A 44 15.71 -36.22 -13.52
N PRO A 45 15.35 -37.30 -12.80
CA PRO A 45 16.15 -37.79 -11.69
C PRO A 45 17.57 -38.17 -12.15
N ASN A 46 18.55 -38.03 -11.27
CA ASN A 46 19.97 -38.34 -11.50
C ASN A 46 20.68 -37.50 -12.58
N SER A 47 19.99 -36.56 -13.23
CA SER A 47 20.60 -35.70 -14.26
C SER A 47 21.49 -34.60 -13.67
N ALA A 48 21.25 -34.22 -12.42
CA ALA A 48 22.05 -33.24 -11.69
C ALA A 48 21.99 -33.49 -10.17
N PRO A 49 22.91 -32.90 -9.36
CA PRO A 49 22.89 -33.02 -7.91
C PRO A 49 21.64 -32.43 -7.28
N SER A 50 21.23 -32.95 -6.13
CA SER A 50 20.10 -32.42 -5.37
C SER A 50 20.39 -31.03 -4.80
N MET A 51 19.34 -30.26 -4.52
CA MET A 51 19.49 -28.96 -3.84
C MET A 51 20.16 -29.09 -2.47
N TRP A 52 19.94 -30.21 -1.77
CA TRP A 52 20.63 -30.48 -0.52
C TRP A 52 22.15 -30.58 -0.71
N PHE A 53 22.59 -31.31 -1.75
CA PHE A 53 24.01 -31.40 -2.07
C PHE A 53 24.60 -30.04 -2.47
N ILE A 54 23.86 -29.26 -3.27
CA ILE A 54 24.25 -27.91 -3.67
C ILE A 54 24.44 -27.02 -2.43
N ASN A 55 23.47 -27.00 -1.51
CA ASN A 55 23.56 -26.18 -0.30
C ASN A 55 24.70 -26.63 0.62
N GLN A 56 24.96 -27.94 0.72
CA GLN A 56 26.09 -28.46 1.50
C GLN A 56 27.44 -28.03 0.91
N LYS A 57 27.57 -28.03 -0.43
CA LYS A 57 28.85 -27.79 -1.09
C LYS A 57 29.13 -26.31 -1.40
N TYR A 58 28.12 -25.56 -1.83
CA TYR A 58 28.24 -24.16 -2.25
C TYR A 58 27.59 -23.19 -1.24
N GLY A 59 26.93 -23.68 -0.20
CA GLY A 59 26.24 -22.89 0.82
C GLY A 59 24.82 -22.48 0.41
N SER A 60 24.64 -21.97 -0.80
CA SER A 60 23.32 -21.61 -1.34
C SER A 60 23.24 -21.72 -2.87
N TRP A 61 22.02 -21.65 -3.39
CA TRP A 61 21.76 -21.55 -4.83
C TRP A 61 22.43 -20.32 -5.45
N GLU A 62 22.40 -19.19 -4.75
CA GLU A 62 23.01 -17.95 -5.22
C GLU A 62 24.54 -18.06 -5.31
N ASN A 63 25.19 -18.69 -4.32
CA ASN A 63 26.63 -18.92 -4.35
C ASN A 63 27.02 -19.90 -5.47
N LEU A 64 26.23 -20.95 -5.70
CA LEU A 64 26.41 -21.83 -6.86
C LEU A 64 26.36 -21.03 -8.16
N LEU A 65 25.38 -20.15 -8.33
CA LEU A 65 25.26 -19.32 -9.53
C LEU A 65 26.51 -18.46 -9.75
N VAL A 66 27.08 -17.89 -8.68
CA VAL A 66 28.38 -17.19 -8.74
C VAL A 66 29.49 -18.13 -9.22
N SER A 67 29.60 -19.34 -8.66
CA SER A 67 30.60 -20.34 -9.08
C SER A 67 30.45 -20.80 -10.53
N VAL A 68 29.22 -20.76 -11.06
CA VAL A 68 28.88 -21.09 -12.45
C VAL A 68 29.07 -19.90 -13.40
N GLY A 69 29.37 -18.70 -12.87
CA GLY A 69 29.51 -17.47 -13.68
C GLY A 69 28.17 -16.83 -14.06
N LEU A 70 27.07 -17.29 -13.47
CA LEU A 70 25.72 -16.77 -13.65
C LEU A 70 25.40 -15.77 -12.52
N GLU A 71 26.19 -14.71 -12.36
CA GLU A 71 25.99 -13.74 -11.28
C GLU A 71 24.59 -13.12 -11.33
N ASN A 72 23.84 -13.29 -10.23
CA ASN A 72 22.57 -12.62 -10.02
C ASN A 72 22.84 -11.28 -9.29
N THR A 73 23.41 -10.32 -10.03
CA THR A 73 23.88 -9.01 -9.52
C THR A 73 22.79 -8.19 -8.80
N GLU A 74 21.53 -8.56 -8.94
CA GLU A 74 20.39 -7.90 -8.31
C GLU A 74 20.09 -8.39 -6.89
N TYR A 75 20.58 -9.57 -6.49
CA TYR A 75 20.24 -10.14 -5.18
C TYR A 75 20.87 -9.30 -4.05
N GLY A 76 20.02 -8.74 -3.20
CA GLY A 76 20.46 -7.84 -2.13
C GLY A 76 20.82 -6.41 -2.60
N LYS A 77 20.47 -5.99 -3.83
CA LYS A 77 20.74 -4.61 -4.29
C LYS A 77 20.23 -3.54 -3.31
N TRP A 78 19.04 -3.76 -2.75
CA TRP A 78 18.40 -2.86 -1.80
C TRP A 78 19.04 -2.86 -0.42
N SER A 79 19.80 -3.90 -0.03
CA SER A 79 20.51 -3.91 1.25
C SER A 79 21.80 -3.11 1.21
N LYS A 80 22.44 -2.98 0.04
CA LYS A 80 23.69 -2.24 -0.17
C LYS A 80 23.47 -0.74 -0.40
N ILE A 81 22.30 -0.35 -0.90
CA ILE A 81 21.95 1.05 -1.15
C ILE A 81 21.83 1.85 0.17
N SER A 82 22.26 3.12 0.15
CA SER A 82 22.10 4.04 1.29
C SER A 82 20.63 4.38 1.53
N GLU A 83 20.25 4.66 2.77
CA GLU A 83 18.86 4.95 3.14
C GLU A 83 18.27 6.13 2.39
N LYS A 84 19.02 7.23 2.26
CA LYS A 84 18.62 8.42 1.51
C LYS A 84 18.27 8.10 0.05
N LYS A 85 19.15 7.35 -0.63
CA LYS A 85 18.93 6.97 -2.04
C LYS A 85 17.77 5.98 -2.18
N LEU A 86 17.58 5.09 -1.20
CA LEU A 86 16.42 4.20 -1.15
C LEU A 86 15.11 5.00 -1.06
N LEU A 87 15.07 6.01 -0.20
CA LEU A 87 13.91 6.90 -0.05
C LEU A 87 13.63 7.67 -1.35
N GLU A 88 14.65 8.27 -1.97
CA GLU A 88 14.49 8.99 -3.24
C GLU A 88 13.87 8.12 -4.35
N ILE A 89 14.32 6.87 -4.49
CA ILE A 89 13.77 5.91 -5.46
C ILE A 89 12.29 5.62 -5.17
N VAL A 90 11.96 5.36 -3.90
CA VAL A 90 10.61 4.98 -3.46
C VAL A 90 9.65 6.16 -3.58
N GLU A 91 10.06 7.35 -3.17
CA GLU A 91 9.25 8.57 -3.28
C GLU A 91 8.97 8.92 -4.74
N SER A 92 10.00 8.83 -5.60
CA SER A 92 9.85 9.06 -7.05
C SER A 92 8.82 8.10 -7.65
N PHE A 93 8.90 6.81 -7.28
CA PHE A 93 7.94 5.81 -7.73
C PHE A 93 6.51 6.07 -7.21
N ILE A 94 6.37 6.43 -5.93
CA ILE A 94 5.06 6.74 -5.32
C ILE A 94 4.39 7.92 -6.03
N VAL A 95 5.16 8.97 -6.35
CA VAL A 95 4.67 10.15 -7.07
C VAL A 95 4.29 9.79 -8.51
N ALA A 96 5.17 9.13 -9.25
CA ALA A 96 4.94 8.76 -10.64
C ALA A 96 3.69 7.87 -10.82
N GLU A 97 3.54 6.88 -9.95
CA GLU A 97 2.45 5.90 -10.01
C GLU A 97 1.17 6.32 -9.25
N LYS A 98 1.17 7.53 -8.66
CA LYS A 98 0.07 8.08 -7.84
C LYS A 98 -0.39 7.06 -6.78
N ILE A 99 0.58 6.55 -6.02
CA ILE A 99 0.36 5.54 -4.99
C ILE A 99 -0.08 6.23 -3.70
N THR A 100 -1.20 5.76 -3.14
CA THR A 100 -1.82 6.35 -1.95
C THR A 100 -1.91 5.40 -0.76
N SER A 101 -1.45 4.15 -0.92
CA SER A 101 -1.53 3.13 0.13
C SER A 101 -0.46 2.05 -0.04
N GLN A 102 -0.12 1.40 1.08
CA GLN A 102 0.81 0.26 1.10
C GLN A 102 0.34 -0.88 0.17
N ARG A 103 -0.97 -1.19 0.16
CA ARG A 103 -1.53 -2.23 -0.71
C ARG A 103 -1.37 -1.90 -2.19
N LYS A 104 -1.58 -0.63 -2.57
CA LYS A 104 -1.41 -0.18 -3.95
C LYS A 104 0.07 -0.22 -4.35
N TYR A 105 0.97 0.08 -3.42
CA TYR A 105 2.40 -0.07 -3.62
C TYR A 105 2.80 -1.51 -3.91
N GLU A 106 2.38 -2.48 -3.09
CA GLU A 106 2.70 -3.90 -3.30
C GLU A 106 2.22 -4.40 -4.66
N GLN A 107 1.02 -4.01 -5.08
CA GLN A 107 0.48 -4.39 -6.39
C GLN A 107 1.30 -3.80 -7.54
N LYS A 108 1.68 -2.52 -7.46
CA LYS A 108 2.41 -1.85 -8.53
C LYS A 108 3.91 -2.13 -8.56
N SER A 109 4.51 -2.44 -7.41
CA SER A 109 5.94 -2.77 -7.31
C SER A 109 6.28 -4.16 -7.84
N ALA A 110 5.28 -5.05 -7.98
CA ALA A 110 5.49 -6.39 -8.53
C ALA A 110 6.07 -6.34 -9.95
N GLY A 111 7.26 -6.91 -10.14
CA GLY A 111 7.95 -6.94 -11.43
C GLY A 111 8.57 -5.61 -11.86
N LYS A 112 8.63 -4.61 -10.97
CA LYS A 112 9.31 -3.33 -11.21
C LYS A 112 10.64 -3.28 -10.45
N ASP A 113 11.56 -2.46 -10.95
CA ASP A 113 12.85 -2.22 -10.30
C ASP A 113 12.73 -1.27 -9.10
N VAL A 114 11.96 -1.70 -8.10
CA VAL A 114 11.75 -0.98 -6.84
C VAL A 114 11.75 -1.96 -5.67
N PRO A 115 12.14 -1.51 -4.46
CA PRO A 115 12.14 -2.38 -3.28
C PRO A 115 10.73 -2.83 -2.94
N SER A 116 10.61 -4.09 -2.50
CA SER A 116 9.34 -4.60 -1.98
C SER A 116 8.95 -3.92 -0.66
N LEU A 117 7.66 -3.96 -0.31
CA LEU A 117 7.20 -3.38 0.96
C LEU A 117 7.89 -4.05 2.18
N SER A 118 8.20 -5.34 2.10
CA SER A 118 8.92 -6.04 3.17
C SER A 118 10.35 -5.53 3.32
N THR A 119 11.04 -5.25 2.20
CA THR A 119 12.36 -4.62 2.20
C THR A 119 12.30 -3.23 2.84
N LEU A 120 11.30 -2.42 2.50
CA LEU A 120 11.13 -1.09 3.08
C LEU A 120 10.88 -1.15 4.58
N LYS A 121 10.00 -2.04 5.05
CA LYS A 121 9.72 -2.22 6.49
C LYS A 121 10.97 -2.66 7.26
N LYS A 122 11.78 -3.55 6.68
CA LYS A 122 13.03 -4.00 7.31
C LYS A 122 14.08 -2.89 7.41
N ARG A 123 14.13 -2.00 6.42
CA ARG A 123 15.15 -0.94 6.31
C ARG A 123 14.77 0.36 7.02
N LEU A 124 13.50 0.75 6.93
CA LEU A 124 13.00 2.08 7.35
C LEU A 124 12.06 1.99 8.57
N GLY A 125 11.64 0.80 8.97
CA GLY A 125 10.65 0.62 10.04
C GLY A 125 9.25 1.07 9.60
N ASP A 126 8.76 2.18 10.16
CA ASP A 126 7.41 2.68 9.83
C ASP A 126 7.37 3.36 8.46
N VAL A 127 6.80 2.66 7.50
CA VAL A 127 6.62 3.13 6.11
C VAL A 127 5.31 3.88 5.90
N LYS A 128 4.42 3.99 6.90
CA LYS A 128 3.15 4.74 6.76
C LYS A 128 3.33 6.19 6.28
N PRO A 129 4.34 6.95 6.74
CA PRO A 129 4.54 8.33 6.30
C PRO A 129 4.73 8.48 4.80
N LEU A 130 5.36 7.50 4.13
CA LEU A 130 5.62 7.51 2.68
C LEU A 130 4.35 7.57 1.83
N PHE A 131 3.23 7.11 2.38
CA PHE A 131 1.94 7.02 1.66
C PHE A 131 0.94 8.08 2.11
N ARG A 132 1.31 8.95 3.06
CA ARG A 132 0.44 10.06 3.47
C ARG A 132 0.44 11.09 2.34
N LYS A 133 -0.76 11.55 1.94
CA LYS A 133 -0.85 12.76 1.12
C LYS A 133 -0.12 13.87 1.90
N LYS A 134 0.90 14.49 1.30
CA LYS A 134 1.39 15.77 1.78
C LYS A 134 0.16 16.69 1.75
N ILE A 135 -0.35 17.03 2.93
CA ILE A 135 -1.51 17.90 3.06
C ILE A 135 -1.00 19.28 2.65
N GLU A 136 -1.13 19.62 1.36
CA GLU A 136 -0.63 20.88 0.79
C GLU A 136 -1.37 22.11 1.30
N LYS A 137 -2.49 21.94 2.02
CA LYS A 137 -3.24 23.04 2.62
C LYS A 137 -3.45 22.76 4.10
N PRO A 138 -3.07 23.66 5.02
CA PRO A 138 -3.46 23.51 6.42
C PRO A 138 -4.97 23.29 6.46
N SER A 139 -5.39 22.20 7.11
CA SER A 139 -6.81 22.01 7.41
C SER A 139 -7.26 23.25 8.17
N LEU A 140 -8.34 23.90 7.71
CA LEU A 140 -8.97 25.04 8.40
C LEU A 140 -8.92 24.79 9.89
N THR A 141 -8.48 25.75 10.69
CA THR A 141 -8.58 25.66 12.15
C THR A 141 -10.05 25.47 12.56
N ASP A 142 -10.32 24.97 13.76
CA ASP A 142 -11.71 24.75 14.19
C ASP A 142 -12.52 26.05 14.16
N PHE A 143 -11.89 27.18 14.49
CA PHE A 143 -12.50 28.50 14.37
C PHE A 143 -12.83 28.88 12.90
N GLU A 144 -11.86 28.75 11.99
CA GLU A 144 -12.08 29.05 10.56
C GLU A 144 -13.14 28.13 9.95
N LEU A 145 -13.19 26.86 10.38
CA LEU A 145 -14.19 25.90 9.96
C LEU A 145 -15.60 26.33 10.37
N MET A 146 -15.77 26.77 11.61
CA MET A 146 -17.06 27.24 12.13
C MET A 146 -17.49 28.57 11.49
N LEU A 147 -16.54 29.47 11.24
CA LEU A 147 -16.79 30.72 10.53
C LEU A 147 -17.24 30.46 9.07
N GLU A 148 -16.55 29.57 8.36
CA GLU A 148 -16.90 29.24 6.98
C GLU A 148 -18.26 28.52 6.91
N LEU A 149 -18.57 27.64 7.88
CA LEU A 149 -19.88 26.98 7.99
C LEU A 149 -21.00 28.02 8.16
N ARG A 150 -20.80 29.00 9.04
CA ARG A 150 -21.76 30.10 9.25
C ARG A 150 -21.96 30.91 7.97
N ASN A 151 -20.88 31.30 7.32
CA ASN A 151 -20.91 32.09 6.10
C ASN A 151 -21.65 31.35 4.97
N GLU A 152 -21.43 30.04 4.84
CA GLU A 152 -22.10 29.23 3.83
C GLU A 152 -23.61 29.09 4.09
N ILE A 153 -24.02 28.95 5.35
CA ILE A 153 -25.45 28.94 5.72
C ILE A 153 -26.11 30.28 5.35
N ILE A 154 -25.41 31.39 5.60
CA ILE A 154 -25.88 32.72 5.24
C ILE A 154 -25.98 32.88 3.73
N ARG A 155 -24.96 32.45 2.98
CA ARG A 155 -24.91 32.48 1.51
C ARG A 155 -26.07 31.69 0.88
N LEU A 156 -26.39 30.53 1.46
CA LEU A 156 -27.48 29.66 1.00
C LEU A 156 -28.87 30.12 1.46
N LYS A 157 -28.96 31.21 2.23
CA LYS A 157 -30.21 31.73 2.81
C LYS A 157 -30.98 30.69 3.63
N LEU A 158 -30.25 29.88 4.42
CA LEU A 158 -30.82 28.79 5.23
C LEU A 158 -31.00 29.16 6.70
N GLN A 159 -30.85 30.42 7.09
CA GLN A 159 -30.88 30.86 8.50
C GLN A 159 -32.20 30.52 9.19
N ASP A 160 -33.33 30.55 8.47
CA ASP A 160 -34.67 30.32 9.03
C ASP A 160 -35.12 28.85 8.99
N ASP A 161 -34.38 28.00 8.27
CA ASP A 161 -34.71 26.59 8.09
C ASP A 161 -33.69 25.68 8.80
N LEU A 162 -32.38 26.00 8.69
CA LEU A 162 -31.26 25.26 9.27
C LEU A 162 -31.33 23.74 9.03
N SER A 163 -31.96 23.32 7.93
CA SER A 163 -32.14 21.91 7.63
C SER A 163 -30.83 21.32 7.12
N MET A 164 -30.27 20.37 7.88
CA MET A 164 -29.04 19.66 7.50
C MET A 164 -29.15 19.03 6.11
N THR A 165 -30.31 18.44 5.78
CA THR A 165 -30.51 17.79 4.48
C THR A 165 -30.55 18.79 3.33
N LYS A 166 -31.14 19.97 3.52
CA LYS A 166 -31.10 21.03 2.50
C LYS A 166 -29.70 21.60 2.36
N PHE A 167 -29.00 21.83 3.46
CA PHE A 167 -27.60 22.27 3.44
C PHE A 167 -26.72 21.29 2.65
N ARG A 168 -26.82 19.99 2.93
CA ARG A 168 -26.08 18.94 2.19
C ARG A 168 -26.35 18.93 0.68
N LYS A 169 -27.58 19.26 0.26
CA LYS A 169 -27.96 19.31 -1.16
C LYS A 169 -27.47 20.56 -1.87
N LEU A 170 -27.40 21.68 -1.15
CA LEU A 170 -27.13 23.00 -1.71
C LEU A 170 -25.66 23.43 -1.60
N VAL A 171 -24.89 22.82 -0.69
CA VAL A 171 -23.49 23.16 -0.50
C VAL A 171 -22.68 22.78 -1.74
N GLN A 172 -21.93 23.76 -2.25
CA GLN A 172 -21.00 23.58 -3.37
C GLN A 172 -19.60 24.11 -3.03
N SER A 173 -19.39 24.57 -1.79
CA SER A 173 -18.12 25.13 -1.36
C SER A 173 -17.02 24.07 -1.41
N SER A 174 -15.96 24.38 -2.15
CA SER A 174 -14.72 23.57 -2.16
C SER A 174 -13.88 23.75 -0.91
N LYS A 175 -14.25 24.70 -0.02
CA LYS A 175 -13.51 25.04 1.20
C LYS A 175 -14.00 24.25 2.40
N LEU A 176 -15.29 23.92 2.45
CA LEU A 176 -15.88 23.18 3.56
C LEU A 176 -15.75 21.66 3.35
N PRO A 177 -15.29 20.91 4.36
CA PRO A 177 -15.40 19.47 4.34
C PRO A 177 -16.88 19.05 4.50
N SER A 178 -17.16 17.76 4.29
CA SER A 178 -18.53 17.24 4.44
C SER A 178 -19.10 17.48 5.84
N VAL A 179 -20.42 17.62 5.96
CA VAL A 179 -21.10 17.82 7.26
C VAL A 179 -20.71 16.72 8.26
N ASP A 180 -20.62 15.47 7.81
CA ASP A 180 -20.22 14.35 8.67
C ASP A 180 -18.76 14.48 9.16
N THR A 181 -17.87 15.02 8.33
CA THR A 181 -16.48 15.34 8.71
C THR A 181 -16.45 16.45 9.76
N ILE A 182 -17.27 17.50 9.60
CA ILE A 182 -17.36 18.61 10.55
C ILE A 182 -17.83 18.09 11.91
N MET A 183 -18.95 17.37 11.94
CA MET A 183 -19.51 16.80 13.18
C MET A 183 -18.55 15.85 13.90
N LYS A 184 -17.83 15.00 13.15
CA LYS A 184 -16.81 14.11 13.72
C LYS A 184 -15.62 14.87 14.28
N ARG A 185 -15.18 15.94 13.61
CA ARG A 185 -14.04 16.75 14.02
C ARG A 185 -14.34 17.56 15.28
N THR A 186 -15.53 18.15 15.35
CA THR A 186 -15.95 18.98 16.50
C THR A 186 -16.57 18.17 17.64
N ASN A 187 -16.88 16.89 17.41
CA ASN A 187 -17.63 16.04 18.33
C ASN A 187 -19.00 16.64 18.72
N LYS A 188 -19.67 17.29 17.76
CA LYS A 188 -20.96 17.98 17.96
C LYS A 188 -22.00 17.51 16.96
N ASN A 189 -23.25 17.46 17.39
CA ASN A 189 -24.36 17.22 16.49
C ASN A 189 -24.74 18.49 15.71
N TRP A 190 -25.60 18.36 14.68
CA TRP A 190 -25.98 19.51 13.83
C TRP A 190 -26.66 20.64 14.61
N GLU A 191 -27.50 20.31 15.61
CA GLU A 191 -28.19 21.31 16.44
C GLU A 191 -27.20 22.09 17.31
N GLU A 192 -26.23 21.41 17.91
CA GLU A 192 -25.13 22.03 18.68
C GLU A 192 -24.25 22.92 17.79
N LEU A 193 -23.93 22.46 16.57
CA LEU A 193 -23.17 23.26 15.61
C LEU A 193 -23.91 24.56 15.26
N MET A 194 -25.22 24.49 15.00
CA MET A 194 -26.03 25.68 14.67
C MET A 194 -26.10 26.66 15.84
N ALA A 195 -26.23 26.14 17.07
CA ALA A 195 -26.22 26.97 18.27
C ALA A 195 -24.86 27.65 18.49
N GLU A 196 -23.76 26.92 18.28
CA GLU A 196 -22.40 27.44 18.45
C GLU A 196 -22.03 28.52 17.44
N ILE A 197 -22.48 28.40 16.18
CA ILE A 197 -22.29 29.46 15.17
C ILE A 197 -23.30 30.61 15.28
N GLY A 198 -24.14 30.61 16.33
CA GLY A 198 -25.00 31.72 16.72
C GLY A 198 -26.41 31.71 16.10
N PHE A 199 -26.92 30.57 15.64
CA PHE A 199 -28.30 30.45 15.18
C PHE A 199 -29.21 29.85 16.27
N ASP A 200 -30.43 30.38 16.39
CA ASP A 200 -31.42 29.87 17.34
C ASP A 200 -32.21 28.68 16.75
N TYR A 201 -31.53 27.53 16.70
CA TYR A 201 -32.08 26.29 16.14
C TYR A 201 -33.37 25.84 16.86
N ARG A 202 -33.44 26.02 18.18
CA ARG A 202 -34.60 25.60 18.98
C ARG A 202 -35.85 26.38 18.61
N ARG A 203 -35.75 27.71 18.45
CA ARG A 203 -36.90 28.53 18.01
C ARG A 203 -37.41 28.09 16.64
N ILE A 204 -36.51 27.87 15.69
CA ILE A 204 -36.85 27.44 14.32
C ILE A 204 -37.54 26.06 14.32
N LYS A 205 -37.03 25.12 15.11
CA LYS A 205 -37.61 23.78 15.25
C LYS A 205 -39.04 23.83 15.79
N ILE A 206 -39.28 24.62 16.83
CA ILE A 206 -40.62 24.82 17.42
C ILE A 206 -41.57 25.45 16.39
N TYR A 207 -41.12 26.48 15.67
CA TYR A 207 -41.92 27.15 14.65
C TYR A 207 -42.38 26.18 13.55
N LYS A 208 -41.47 25.35 13.03
CA LYS A 208 -41.79 24.35 12.01
C LYS A 208 -42.78 23.30 12.50
N GLN A 209 -42.59 22.79 13.71
CA GLN A 209 -43.50 21.82 14.30
C GLN A 209 -44.91 22.40 14.42
N ARG A 210 -45.05 23.64 14.91
CA ARG A 210 -46.33 24.35 14.99
C ARG A 210 -46.97 24.54 13.62
N ASN A 211 -46.21 24.96 12.61
CA ASN A 211 -46.72 25.14 11.25
C ASN A 211 -47.20 23.82 10.63
N ASN A 212 -46.43 22.74 10.77
CA ASN A 212 -46.83 21.43 10.24
C ASN A 212 -48.10 20.89 10.90
N LEU A 213 -48.25 21.08 12.23
CA LEU A 213 -49.47 20.75 12.98
C LEU A 213 -50.68 21.59 12.56
N SER A 214 -50.46 22.86 12.19
CA SER A 214 -51.53 23.74 11.71
C SER A 214 -51.99 23.40 10.28
N GLN A 215 -51.07 22.97 9.41
CA GLN A 215 -51.39 22.57 8.04
C GLN A 215 -52.16 21.24 7.99
N THR A 216 -51.77 20.26 8.82
CA THR A 216 -52.48 18.97 8.93
C THR A 216 -53.90 19.10 9.45
N LYS A 217 -54.21 20.15 10.24
CA LYS A 217 -55.58 20.47 10.67
C LYS A 217 -56.44 21.13 9.61
N LYS A 218 -55.86 21.73 8.56
CA LYS A 218 -56.59 22.36 7.45
C LYS A 218 -56.92 21.41 6.30
N THR A 219 -56.26 20.25 6.26
CA THR A 219 -56.44 19.21 5.23
C THR A 219 -57.27 18.01 5.72
N LYS A 220 -57.89 18.12 6.90
CA LYS A 220 -58.96 17.23 7.39
C LYS A 220 -60.27 17.99 7.37
#